data_AF-A0A224Y3B9-F1
#
_entry.id   AF-A0A224Y3B9-F1
#
_cell.length_a   1.000
_cell.length_b   1.000
_cell.length_c   1.000
_cell.angle_alpha   90.00
_cell.angle_beta   90.00
_cell.angle_gamma   90.00
#
_symmetry.space_group_name_H-M   'P 1'
#
loop_
_entity.id
_entity.type
_entity.pdbx_description
1 polymer ?
#
loop_
_entity_poly.entity_id
_entity_poly.type
_entity_poly.pdbx_seq_one_letter_code
_entity_poly.pdbx_strand_id
1 'polypeptide(L)'
;MGQIQGQNTSVEINSDNITKYFRNVFETKSDLLEMYVDKCENVDGPKTLANVETYGTSISENVKNYTIFYLFTWQNITDYYARGSQVLNFSASAVATYNTFCSENTSAAIVQLGGLEVYSTSKATAHIFGSTLPPKDLRRLNETFKRCTDPRSEKGKTDAPPTDGC
;
A
#
# COMPACT_ATOMS: atom_id res chain seq x y z
N MET A 1 -29.61 -2.78 43.55
CA MET A 1 -28.70 -1.92 42.77
C MET A 1 -27.41 -2.71 42.58
N GLY A 2 -27.14 -3.22 41.39
CA GLY A 2 -25.92 -3.99 41.09
C GLY A 2 -24.91 -3.12 40.36
N GLN A 3 -23.66 -3.10 40.82
CA GLN A 3 -22.53 -2.48 40.12
C GLN A 3 -21.93 -3.50 39.15
N ILE A 4 -21.85 -3.14 37.88
CA ILE A 4 -21.14 -3.91 36.85
C ILE A 4 -19.72 -3.34 36.76
N GLN A 5 -18.73 -4.11 37.18
CA GLN A 5 -17.31 -3.82 36.91
C GLN A 5 -16.99 -4.27 35.48
N GLY A 6 -16.79 -3.30 34.58
CA GLY A 6 -16.23 -3.55 33.26
C GLY A 6 -14.71 -3.62 33.33
N GLN A 7 -14.13 -4.78 33.06
CA GLN A 7 -12.70 -4.93 32.84
C GLN A 7 -12.33 -4.32 31.48
N ASN A 8 -11.57 -3.23 31.52
CA ASN A 8 -10.93 -2.64 30.35
C ASN A 8 -9.70 -3.50 30.02
N THR A 9 -9.82 -4.43 29.08
CA THR A 9 -8.65 -5.09 28.49
C THR A 9 -8.02 -4.14 27.49
N SER A 10 -7.01 -3.40 27.91
CA SER A 10 -6.09 -2.71 27.01
C SER A 10 -5.30 -3.77 26.23
N VAL A 11 -5.56 -3.87 24.93
CA VAL A 11 -4.74 -4.69 24.03
C VAL A 11 -3.40 -3.97 23.90
N GLU A 12 -2.39 -4.44 24.62
CA GLU A 12 -0.98 -4.09 24.37
C GLU A 12 -0.57 -4.65 23.01
N ILE A 13 -0.55 -3.77 22.00
CA ILE A 13 0.03 -4.10 20.70
C ILE A 13 1.54 -4.00 20.86
N ASN A 14 2.20 -5.15 20.99
CA ASN A 14 3.64 -5.27 21.10
C ASN A 14 4.31 -4.72 19.81
N SER A 15 4.92 -3.54 19.92
CA SER A 15 5.51 -2.76 18.82
C SER A 15 6.64 -3.48 18.08
N ASP A 16 7.26 -4.47 18.72
CA ASP A 16 8.46 -5.14 18.25
C ASP A 16 8.21 -6.07 17.04
N ASN A 17 6.96 -6.46 16.79
CA ASN A 17 6.60 -7.29 15.64
C ASN A 17 6.31 -6.48 14.37
N ILE A 18 5.98 -5.19 14.47
CA ILE A 18 5.59 -4.37 13.31
C ILE A 18 6.82 -4.01 12.47
N THR A 19 7.95 -3.69 13.11
CA THR A 19 9.21 -3.31 12.45
C THR A 19 9.82 -4.41 11.58
N LYS A 20 9.50 -5.69 11.82
CA LYS A 20 10.03 -6.81 11.03
C LYS A 20 9.51 -6.87 9.60
N TYR A 21 8.35 -6.28 9.33
CA TYR A 21 7.68 -6.35 8.02
C TYR A 21 7.96 -5.15 7.11
N PHE A 22 8.48 -4.05 7.64
CA PHE A 22 8.77 -2.84 6.87
C PHE A 22 10.27 -2.76 6.55
N ARG A 23 10.66 -3.34 5.42
CA ARG A 23 11.98 -3.08 4.83
C ARG A 23 11.88 -1.80 4.00
N ASN A 24 12.26 -0.67 4.58
CA ASN A 24 12.41 0.58 3.82
C ASN A 24 13.63 0.45 2.91
N VAL A 25 13.40 0.24 1.62
CA VAL A 25 14.45 0.31 0.59
C VAL A 25 14.39 1.70 0.01
N PHE A 26 15.30 2.57 0.45
CA PHE A 26 15.53 3.86 -0.19
C PHE A 26 16.57 3.64 -1.30
N GLU A 27 16.11 3.50 -2.54
CA GLU A 27 17.00 3.39 -3.70
C GLU A 27 16.90 4.69 -4.51
N THR A 28 17.90 5.56 -4.38
CA THR A 28 18.07 6.76 -5.20
C THR A 28 18.69 6.37 -6.55
N LYS A 29 17.95 5.63 -7.38
CA LYS A 29 18.32 5.47 -8.79
C LYS A 29 17.66 6.57 -9.62
N SER A 30 18.37 7.69 -9.70
CA SER A 30 17.98 8.89 -10.45
C SER A 30 17.73 8.64 -11.94
N ASP A 31 18.26 7.55 -12.50
CA ASP A 31 18.24 7.32 -13.96
C ASP A 31 17.11 6.38 -14.41
N LEU A 32 16.31 5.82 -13.50
CA LEU A 32 15.27 4.82 -13.83
C LEU A 32 13.83 5.32 -13.65
N LEU A 33 13.64 6.44 -12.96
CA LEU A 33 12.33 6.99 -12.62
C LEU A 33 12.21 8.43 -13.12
N GLU A 34 11.79 8.58 -14.37
CA GLU A 34 11.40 9.88 -14.90
C GLU A 34 10.04 10.28 -14.35
N MET A 35 9.97 11.47 -13.73
CA MET A 35 8.71 12.12 -13.40
C MET A 35 8.21 12.88 -14.63
N TYR A 36 6.95 12.66 -14.98
CA TYR A 36 6.32 13.45 -16.04
C TYR A 36 5.85 14.77 -15.45
N VAL A 37 6.53 15.84 -15.82
CA VAL A 37 6.23 17.19 -15.34
C VAL A 37 5.55 17.97 -16.47
N ASP A 38 4.42 18.62 -16.17
CA ASP A 38 3.71 19.47 -17.12
C ASP A 38 4.38 20.84 -17.30
N LYS A 39 3.83 21.68 -18.19
CA LYS A 39 4.37 23.03 -18.46
C LYS A 39 4.33 23.97 -17.25
N CYS A 40 3.57 23.62 -16.22
CA CYS A 40 3.39 24.37 -14.99
C CYS A 40 4.17 23.75 -13.82
N GLU A 41 5.13 22.86 -14.12
CA GLU A 41 5.96 22.17 -13.13
C GLU A 41 5.19 21.22 -12.18
N ASN A 42 3.96 20.83 -12.55
CA ASN A 42 3.21 19.83 -11.79
C ASN A 42 3.50 18.43 -12.33
N VAL A 43 3.61 17.45 -11.43
CA VAL A 43 3.74 16.04 -11.78
C VAL A 43 2.40 15.52 -12.32
N ASP A 44 2.41 14.95 -13.53
CA ASP A 44 1.31 14.14 -14.08
C ASP A 44 1.24 12.84 -13.27
N GLY A 45 0.30 12.80 -12.32
CA GLY A 45 0.16 11.73 -11.34
C GLY A 45 -0.05 10.37 -12.00
N PRO A 46 -1.05 10.19 -12.87
CA PRO A 46 -1.29 8.90 -13.53
C PRO A 46 -0.12 8.40 -14.38
N LYS A 47 0.52 9.27 -15.19
CA LYS A 47 1.67 8.83 -16.00
C LYS A 47 2.88 8.49 -15.13
N THR A 48 3.15 9.31 -14.13
CA THR A 48 4.27 9.07 -13.22
C THR A 48 4.02 7.81 -12.39
N LEU A 49 2.77 7.52 -12.00
CA LEU A 49 2.42 6.32 -11.24
C LEU A 49 2.69 5.07 -12.07
N ALA A 50 2.32 5.08 -13.35
CA ALA A 50 2.62 4.00 -14.28
C ALA A 50 4.13 3.74 -14.42
N ASN A 51 4.97 4.77 -14.36
CA ASN A 51 6.43 4.61 -14.31
C ASN A 51 6.89 3.94 -13.01
N VAL A 52 6.33 4.33 -11.85
CA VAL A 52 6.63 3.66 -10.57
C VAL A 52 6.20 2.19 -10.59
N GLU A 53 5.04 1.88 -11.16
CA GLU A 53 4.56 0.50 -11.35
C GLU A 53 5.50 -0.30 -12.27
N THR A 54 5.91 0.29 -13.39
CA THR A 54 6.84 -0.32 -14.34
C THR A 54 8.20 -0.59 -13.69
N TYR A 55 8.71 0.37 -12.92
CA TYR A 55 9.95 0.20 -12.15
C TYR A 55 9.81 -0.95 -11.14
N GLY A 56 8.73 -0.96 -10.33
CA GLY A 56 8.50 -2.03 -9.37
C GLY A 56 8.33 -3.41 -10.01
N THR A 57 7.73 -3.47 -11.21
CA THR A 57 7.66 -4.67 -12.03
C THR A 57 9.04 -5.09 -12.54
N SER A 58 9.88 -4.15 -12.98
CA SER A 58 11.22 -4.46 -13.50
C SER A 58 12.15 -5.10 -12.46
N ILE A 59 11.90 -4.84 -11.18
CA ILE A 59 12.66 -5.42 -10.07
C ILE A 59 11.87 -6.54 -9.35
N SER A 60 10.73 -6.97 -9.90
CA SER A 60 9.76 -7.87 -9.23
C SER A 60 10.36 -9.21 -8.81
N GLU A 61 11.38 -9.70 -9.51
CA GLU A 61 12.10 -10.93 -9.17
C GLU A 61 12.76 -10.85 -7.77
N ASN A 62 13.06 -9.65 -7.29
CA ASN A 62 13.80 -9.39 -6.05
C ASN A 62 12.94 -8.80 -4.91
N VAL A 63 11.69 -8.44 -5.19
CA VAL A 63 10.75 -7.88 -4.19
C VAL A 63 9.53 -8.77 -4.03
N LYS A 64 8.87 -8.64 -2.89
CA LYS A 64 7.70 -9.45 -2.56
C LYS A 64 6.44 -8.70 -2.94
N ASN A 65 5.35 -9.43 -3.17
CA ASN A 65 4.04 -8.85 -3.47
C ASN A 65 3.44 -8.01 -2.31
N TYR A 66 4.04 -8.07 -1.12
CA TYR A 66 3.74 -7.20 0.02
C TYR A 66 4.67 -5.98 0.13
N THR A 67 5.37 -5.62 -0.94
CA THR A 67 6.17 -4.39 -1.03
C THR A 67 5.37 -3.28 -1.68
N ILE A 68 5.50 -2.05 -1.13
CA ILE A 68 4.92 -0.84 -1.71
C ILE A 68 6.04 0.10 -2.13
N PHE A 69 5.96 0.61 -3.35
CA PHE A 69 6.86 1.60 -3.90
C PHE A 69 6.31 3.01 -3.69
N TYR A 70 7.07 3.87 -3.02
CA TYR A 70 6.71 5.27 -2.84
C TYR A 70 7.68 6.17 -3.59
N LEU A 71 7.14 7.10 -4.37
CA LEU A 71 7.88 8.22 -4.95
C LEU A 71 7.45 9.51 -4.23
N PHE A 72 8.37 10.12 -3.49
CA PHE A 72 8.13 11.38 -2.82
C PHE A 72 8.59 12.55 -3.69
N THR A 73 7.77 13.58 -3.80
CA THR A 73 8.05 14.74 -4.66
C THR A 73 7.70 16.05 -3.94
N TRP A 74 8.46 17.11 -4.21
CA TRP A 74 8.14 18.48 -3.77
C TRP A 74 7.21 19.21 -4.75
N GLN A 75 7.01 18.66 -5.95
CA GLN A 75 6.14 19.22 -6.96
C GLN A 75 4.67 18.91 -6.64
N ASN A 76 3.75 19.79 -7.06
CA ASN A 76 2.33 19.47 -6.97
C ASN A 76 2.00 18.30 -7.90
N ILE A 77 1.10 17.43 -7.48
CA ILE A 77 0.63 16.33 -8.32
C ILE A 77 -0.71 16.73 -8.94
N THR A 78 -0.83 16.53 -10.25
CA THR A 78 -2.09 16.64 -10.98
C THR A 78 -2.63 15.24 -11.21
N ASP A 79 -3.86 15.00 -10.76
CA ASP A 79 -4.61 13.79 -11.05
C ASP A 79 -5.81 14.12 -11.94
N TYR A 80 -6.34 13.11 -12.62
CA TYR A 80 -7.49 13.28 -13.49
C TYR A 80 -8.35 12.04 -13.58
N TYR A 81 -9.66 12.25 -13.72
CA TYR A 81 -10.58 11.18 -14.08
C TYR A 81 -11.39 11.57 -15.32
N ALA A 82 -11.69 10.56 -16.14
CA ALA A 82 -12.55 10.70 -17.29
C ALA A 82 -14.01 10.48 -16.88
N ARG A 83 -14.91 11.39 -17.27
CA ARG A 83 -16.36 11.24 -17.15
C ARG A 83 -16.99 11.46 -18.52
N GLY A 84 -17.18 10.37 -19.26
CA GLY A 84 -17.57 10.44 -20.67
C GLY A 84 -16.45 11.02 -21.53
N SER A 85 -16.72 12.06 -22.31
CA SER A 85 -15.72 12.76 -23.12
C SER A 85 -14.95 13.85 -22.38
N GLN A 86 -15.29 14.14 -21.12
CA GLN A 86 -14.65 15.19 -20.33
C GLN A 86 -13.56 14.60 -19.44
N VAL A 87 -12.38 15.21 -19.46
CA VAL A 87 -11.28 14.96 -18.52
C VAL A 87 -11.26 16.11 -17.52
N LEU A 88 -11.35 15.78 -16.23
CA LEU A 88 -11.28 16.75 -15.14
C LEU A 88 -9.96 16.60 -14.41
N ASN A 89 -9.13 17.64 -14.46
CA ASN A 89 -7.84 17.70 -13.78
C ASN A 89 -8.00 18.38 -12.42
N PHE A 90 -7.34 17.87 -11.39
CA PHE A 90 -7.34 18.46 -10.06
C PHE A 90 -6.00 18.19 -9.35
N SER A 91 -5.68 19.02 -8.36
CA SER A 91 -4.50 18.80 -7.52
C SER A 91 -4.77 17.69 -6.53
N ALA A 92 -3.82 16.76 -6.42
CA ALA A 92 -3.83 15.66 -5.48
C ALA A 92 -2.58 15.73 -4.59
N SER A 93 -2.73 15.40 -3.30
CA SER A 93 -1.58 15.28 -2.39
C SER A 93 -0.90 13.92 -2.46
N ALA A 94 -1.58 12.93 -3.06
CA ALA A 94 -1.03 11.62 -3.40
C ALA A 94 -1.89 10.95 -4.48
N VAL A 95 -1.24 10.12 -5.30
CA VAL A 95 -1.87 9.25 -6.30
C VAL A 95 -1.31 7.85 -6.08
N ALA A 96 -2.17 6.82 -6.05
CA ALA A 96 -1.75 5.48 -5.68
C ALA A 96 -2.56 4.41 -6.38
N THR A 97 -1.97 3.24 -6.55
CA THR A 97 -2.68 2.05 -7.02
C THR A 97 -3.80 1.68 -6.04
N TYR A 98 -4.86 1.05 -6.53
CA TYR A 98 -5.99 0.63 -5.70
C TYR A 98 -5.97 -0.88 -5.48
N ASN A 99 -6.06 -1.29 -4.21
CA ASN A 99 -6.26 -2.70 -3.86
C ASN A 99 -5.18 -3.67 -4.40
N THR A 100 -3.94 -3.21 -4.54
CA THR A 100 -2.83 -3.96 -5.15
C THR A 100 -1.93 -4.67 -4.15
N PHE A 101 -2.08 -4.41 -2.85
CA PHE A 101 -1.22 -5.07 -1.85
C PHE A 101 -1.46 -6.57 -1.80
N CYS A 102 -0.37 -7.35 -1.79
CA CYS A 102 -0.40 -8.81 -1.89
C CYS A 102 -1.18 -9.33 -3.12
N SER A 103 -1.11 -8.60 -4.23
CA SER A 103 -1.63 -9.03 -5.55
C SER A 103 -0.50 -9.29 -6.53
N GLU A 104 -0.83 -9.68 -7.76
CA GLU A 104 0.14 -9.79 -8.86
C GLU A 104 0.59 -8.41 -9.37
N ASN A 105 -0.18 -7.36 -9.10
CA ASN A 105 0.13 -5.99 -9.52
C ASN A 105 1.10 -5.33 -8.54
N THR A 106 1.99 -4.51 -9.08
CA THR A 106 2.88 -3.66 -8.27
C THR A 106 2.07 -2.68 -7.43
N SER A 107 2.36 -2.61 -6.13
CA SER A 107 1.79 -1.57 -5.27
C SER A 107 2.65 -0.33 -5.31
N ALA A 108 2.08 0.79 -5.76
CA ALA A 108 2.83 2.02 -5.96
C ALA A 108 2.03 3.26 -5.53
N ALA A 109 2.75 4.29 -5.09
CA ALA A 109 2.21 5.60 -4.77
C ALA A 109 3.20 6.72 -5.07
N ILE A 110 2.65 7.87 -5.45
CA ILE A 110 3.34 9.15 -5.48
C ILE A 110 2.76 10.01 -4.36
N VAL A 111 3.61 10.64 -3.57
CA VAL A 111 3.21 11.46 -2.44
C VAL A 111 3.88 12.83 -2.50
N GLN A 112 3.07 13.88 -2.42
CA GLN A 112 3.55 15.25 -2.33
C GLN A 112 4.06 15.53 -0.90
N LEU A 113 5.26 16.11 -0.82
CA LEU A 113 5.85 16.66 0.39
C LEU A 113 5.39 18.11 0.59
N GLY A 114 5.18 18.53 1.84
CA GLY A 114 4.80 19.92 2.11
C GLY A 114 3.89 20.15 3.32
N GLY A 115 3.98 19.32 4.37
CA GLY A 115 3.29 19.51 5.65
C GLY A 115 2.14 18.55 5.91
N LEU A 116 1.67 17.83 4.89
CA LEU A 116 0.67 16.77 4.98
C LEU A 116 1.20 15.41 4.52
N GLU A 117 2.51 15.22 4.49
CA GLU A 117 3.14 13.99 3.99
C GLU A 117 2.70 12.75 4.76
N VAL A 118 2.57 12.84 6.09
CA VAL A 118 2.10 11.71 6.93
C VAL A 118 0.66 11.34 6.58
N TYR A 119 -0.22 12.34 6.46
CA TYR A 119 -1.62 12.13 6.10
C TYR A 119 -1.74 11.59 4.66
N SER A 120 -1.01 12.18 3.72
CA SER A 120 -1.05 11.81 2.30
C SER A 120 -0.48 10.42 2.05
N THR A 121 0.61 10.08 2.72
CA THR A 121 1.16 8.71 2.73
C THR A 121 0.14 7.74 3.29
N SER A 122 -0.44 8.02 4.46
CA SER A 122 -1.44 7.15 5.09
C SER A 122 -2.67 6.95 4.19
N LYS A 123 -3.14 8.00 3.53
CA LYS A 123 -4.24 7.94 2.57
C LYS A 123 -3.88 7.08 1.35
N ALA A 124 -2.68 7.25 0.78
CA ALA A 124 -2.18 6.44 -0.31
C ALA A 124 -2.06 4.95 0.08
N THR A 125 -1.49 4.67 1.26
CA THR A 125 -1.38 3.30 1.79
C THR A 125 -2.76 2.65 1.97
N ALA A 126 -3.73 3.39 2.53
CA ALA A 126 -5.09 2.89 2.67
C ALA A 126 -5.70 2.54 1.30
N HIS A 127 -5.49 3.40 0.30
CA HIS A 127 -5.96 3.18 -1.07
C HIS A 127 -5.36 1.92 -1.70
N ILE A 128 -4.05 1.71 -1.51
CA ILE A 128 -3.33 0.50 -1.92
C ILE A 128 -3.90 -0.75 -1.24
N PHE A 129 -4.37 -0.62 0.00
CA PHE A 129 -5.06 -1.70 0.70
C PHE A 129 -6.55 -1.87 0.33
N GLY A 130 -7.05 -1.09 -0.63
CA GLY A 130 -8.44 -1.13 -1.07
C GLY A 130 -9.41 -0.33 -0.21
N SER A 131 -8.90 0.52 0.69
CA SER A 131 -9.67 1.32 1.65
C SER A 131 -9.66 2.81 1.28
N THR A 132 -10.78 3.48 1.54
CA THR A 132 -10.96 4.93 1.41
C THR A 132 -10.93 5.65 2.78
N LEU A 133 -10.64 4.91 3.87
CA LEU A 133 -10.65 5.34 5.29
C LEU A 133 -11.99 5.51 6.05
N PRO A 134 -13.22 5.36 5.52
CA PRO A 134 -14.42 5.28 6.34
C PRO A 134 -14.48 3.96 7.15
N PRO A 135 -15.20 3.92 8.29
CA PRO A 135 -15.30 2.73 9.15
C PRO A 135 -15.76 1.44 8.46
N LYS A 136 -16.49 1.56 7.34
CA LYS A 136 -16.96 0.44 6.53
C LYS A 136 -15.83 -0.31 5.79
N ASP A 137 -14.62 0.24 5.75
CA ASP A 137 -13.51 -0.31 4.99
C ASP A 137 -12.61 -1.30 5.76
N LEU A 138 -12.86 -1.53 7.06
CA LEU A 138 -12.14 -2.58 7.81
C LEU A 138 -12.29 -3.97 7.18
N ARG A 139 -13.46 -4.26 6.57
CA ARG A 139 -13.68 -5.52 5.86
C ARG A 139 -12.76 -5.65 4.64
N ARG A 140 -12.60 -4.57 3.86
CA ARG A 140 -11.75 -4.54 2.67
C ARG A 140 -10.28 -4.68 3.02
N LEU A 141 -9.83 -4.02 4.09
CA LEU A 141 -8.47 -4.21 4.62
C LEU A 141 -8.23 -5.68 4.95
N ASN A 142 -9.15 -6.33 5.66
CA ASN A 142 -9.03 -7.75 6.01
C ASN A 142 -9.00 -8.65 4.76
N GLU A 143 -9.84 -8.39 3.77
CA GLU A 143 -9.82 -9.11 2.48
C GLU A 143 -8.49 -8.96 1.75
N THR A 144 -7.86 -7.78 1.81
CA THR A 144 -6.54 -7.54 1.24
C THR A 144 -5.45 -8.30 2.00
N PHE A 145 -5.44 -8.23 3.34
CA PHE A 145 -4.44 -8.97 4.15
C PHE A 145 -4.56 -10.49 4.01
N LYS A 146 -5.75 -11.03 3.76
CA LYS A 146 -5.94 -12.48 3.48
C LYS A 146 -5.22 -12.95 2.22
N ARG A 147 -4.92 -12.06 1.27
CA ARG A 147 -4.14 -12.40 0.06
C ARG A 147 -2.66 -12.57 0.34
N CYS A 148 -2.19 -12.04 1.47
CA CYS A 148 -0.81 -12.22 1.92
C CYS A 148 -0.65 -13.62 2.51
N THR A 149 -0.74 -14.66 1.68
CA THR A 149 -0.47 -16.03 2.12
C THR A 149 1.04 -16.22 2.19
N ASP A 150 1.56 -16.61 3.35
CA ASP A 150 2.95 -17.06 3.42
C ASP A 150 3.02 -18.41 2.68
N PRO A 151 3.81 -18.56 1.59
CA PRO A 151 3.98 -19.86 0.95
C PRO A 151 4.53 -20.94 1.90
N ARG A 152 5.06 -20.56 3.07
CA ARG A 152 5.44 -21.49 4.15
C ARG A 152 4.26 -21.96 5.00
N SER A 153 3.15 -21.23 5.02
CA SER A 153 1.91 -21.59 5.74
C SER A 153 1.22 -22.82 5.16
N GLU A 154 1.42 -23.13 3.88
CA GLU A 154 0.78 -24.27 3.22
C GLU A 154 1.61 -25.57 3.34
N LYS A 155 2.93 -25.46 3.52
CA LYS A 155 3.82 -26.63 3.71
C LYS A 155 3.69 -27.29 5.10
N GLY A 156 2.96 -26.69 6.03
CA GLY A 156 2.74 -27.22 7.38
C GLY A 156 1.58 -28.23 7.51
N LYS A 157 0.79 -28.47 6.46
CA LYS A 157 -0.26 -29.50 6.44
C LYS A 157 0.20 -30.75 5.70
N THR A 158 1.39 -31.25 6.04
CA THR A 158 1.67 -32.66 5.75
C THR A 158 1.02 -33.43 6.90
N ASP A 159 -0.02 -34.19 6.60
CA ASP A 159 -0.76 -34.99 7.57
C ASP A 159 0.22 -35.75 8.46
N ALA A 160 -0.01 -35.67 9.79
CA ALA A 160 0.76 -36.47 10.73
C ALA A 160 0.70 -37.94 10.27
N PRO A 161 1.83 -38.68 10.28
CA PRO A 161 1.80 -40.08 9.95
C PRO A 161 0.75 -40.79 10.81
N PRO A 162 0.00 -41.75 10.27
CA PRO A 162 -0.94 -42.52 11.07
C PRO A 162 -0.16 -43.09 12.26
N THR A 163 -0.58 -42.73 13.47
CA THR A 163 -0.15 -43.47 14.66
C THR A 163 -0.86 -44.80 14.58
N ASP A 164 -0.23 -45.78 13.94
CA ASP A 164 -0.58 -47.19 14.07
C ASP A 164 -0.37 -47.55 15.54
N GLY A 165 -1.48 -47.53 16.28
CA GLY A 165 -1.56 -48.04 17.63
C GLY A 165 -1.79 -49.55 17.59
N CYS A 166 -0.86 -50.26 18.24
CA CYS A 166 -0.86 -51.68 18.63
C CYS A 166 -0.64 -52.73 17.54
#